data_AF-A0A838DIR3-F1
#
_entry.id   AF-A0A838DIR3-F1
#
_cell.length_a   1.000
_cell.length_b   1.000
_cell.length_c   1.000
_cell.angle_alpha   90.00
_cell.angle_beta   90.00
_cell.angle_gamma   90.00
#
_symmetry.space_group_name_H-M   'P 1'
#
loop_
_entity.id
_entity.type
_entity.pdbx_description
1 polymer ?
#
loop_
_entity_poly.entity_id
_entity_poly.type
_entity_poly.pdbx_seq_one_letter_code
_entity_poly.pdbx_strand_id
1 'polypeptide(L)'
;MTEKSKPDWDVEAAINTYNVDGWGSGYFTVNAAGNAEVRPLRECGGSIDILEVVNEARARGLGFPLVIRFQDLLRDRVESVNRAFQSAISEFGYKSDFRGVFPIKVNQLREVIEEIVDAGQQFHFGLEAGSKPELIA
;
A
#
# COMPACT_ATOMS: atom_id res chain seq x y z
N MET A 1 25.17 13.82 35.87
CA MET A 1 24.40 13.18 34.79
C MET A 1 23.66 14.29 34.07
N THR A 2 24.14 14.70 32.91
CA THR A 2 23.51 15.76 32.11
C THR A 2 22.37 15.14 31.31
N GLU A 3 21.12 15.51 31.65
CA GLU A 3 19.96 15.26 30.80
C GLU A 3 20.22 15.95 29.44
N LYS A 4 20.35 15.18 28.37
CA LYS A 4 20.33 15.74 27.02
C LYS A 4 18.91 16.22 26.75
N SER A 5 18.74 17.52 26.54
CA SER A 5 17.48 18.10 26.07
C SER A 5 17.04 17.41 24.77
N LYS A 6 15.79 16.96 24.71
CA LYS A 6 15.20 16.42 23.47
C LYS A 6 15.34 17.49 22.38
N PRO A 7 15.90 17.18 21.19
CA PRO A 7 16.02 18.16 20.12
C PRO A 7 14.63 18.66 19.71
N ASP A 8 14.51 19.94 19.35
CA ASP A 8 13.25 20.55 18.92
C ASP A 8 12.65 19.88 17.65
N TRP A 9 13.47 19.11 16.93
CA TRP A 9 13.06 18.34 15.78
C TRP A 9 13.61 16.91 15.86
N ASP A 10 12.72 15.93 15.90
CA ASP A 10 13.01 14.50 15.87
C ASP A 10 12.00 13.73 15.00
N VAL A 11 12.15 12.40 14.92
CA VAL A 11 11.30 11.53 14.11
C VAL A 11 9.83 11.63 14.54
N GLU A 12 9.57 11.71 15.85
CA GLU A 12 8.22 11.83 16.39
C GLU A 12 7.58 13.17 15.99
N ALA A 13 8.33 14.27 16.10
CA ALA A 13 7.90 15.58 15.64
C ALA A 13 7.61 15.60 14.13
N ALA A 14 8.43 14.93 13.31
CA ALA A 14 8.20 14.81 11.87
C ALA A 14 6.92 14.02 11.55
N ILE A 15 6.72 12.85 12.18
CA ILE A 15 5.52 12.02 12.01
C ILE A 15 4.26 12.81 12.38
N ASN A 16 4.28 13.52 13.51
CA ASN A 16 3.17 14.35 13.97
C ASN A 16 2.90 15.54 13.03
N THR A 17 3.95 16.25 12.62
CA THR A 17 3.83 17.42 11.74
C THR A 17 3.20 17.07 10.39
N TYR A 18 3.60 15.94 9.80
CA TYR A 18 3.07 15.46 8.52
C TYR A 18 1.89 14.49 8.67
N ASN A 19 1.46 14.24 9.90
CA ASN A 19 0.40 13.30 10.27
C ASN A 19 0.55 11.94 9.54
N VAL A 20 1.77 11.40 9.50
CA VAL A 20 2.08 10.20 8.70
C VAL A 20 1.25 9.02 9.19
N ASP A 21 1.03 8.89 10.50
CA ASP A 21 0.20 7.83 11.06
C ASP A 21 -1.29 7.94 10.66
N GLY A 22 -1.76 9.15 10.37
CA GLY A 22 -3.15 9.40 9.98
C GLY A 22 -3.51 8.93 8.57
N TRP A 23 -2.54 8.90 7.64
CA TRP A 23 -2.78 8.47 6.24
C TRP A 23 -1.95 7.25 5.84
N GLY A 24 -0.78 7.05 6.45
CA GLY A 24 0.19 6.01 6.11
C GLY A 24 -0.34 4.59 6.32
N SER A 25 -1.33 4.42 7.21
CA SER A 25 -2.07 3.15 7.40
C SER A 25 -1.16 1.93 7.66
N GLY A 26 0.01 2.15 8.28
CA GLY A 26 1.04 1.14 8.50
C GLY A 26 1.92 0.80 7.29
N TYR A 27 1.64 1.35 6.11
CA TYR A 27 2.49 1.20 4.93
C TYR A 27 3.58 2.26 4.83
N PHE A 28 3.37 3.45 5.37
CA PHE A 28 4.32 4.55 5.29
C PHE A 28 4.64 5.07 6.67
N THR A 29 5.91 5.38 6.92
CA THR A 29 6.39 6.00 8.16
C THR A 29 7.74 6.69 7.94
N VAL A 30 8.34 7.21 9.01
CA VAL A 30 9.70 7.74 9.03
C VAL A 30 10.57 6.81 9.86
N ASN A 31 11.69 6.33 9.30
CA ASN A 31 12.58 5.40 9.99
C ASN A 31 13.51 6.12 11.01
N ALA A 32 14.30 5.35 11.75
CA ALA A 32 15.22 5.87 12.76
C ALA A 32 16.33 6.76 12.19
N ALA A 33 16.61 6.69 10.89
CA ALA A 33 17.56 7.57 10.20
C ALA A 33 16.90 8.89 9.74
N GLY A 34 15.59 9.05 9.92
CA GLY A 34 14.83 10.24 9.49
C GLY A 34 14.37 10.20 8.04
N ASN A 35 14.48 9.05 7.36
CA ASN A 35 14.06 8.87 5.97
C ASN A 35 12.63 8.33 5.88
N ALA A 36 11.96 8.61 4.77
CA ALA A 36 10.66 8.03 4.48
C ALA A 36 10.79 6.53 4.17
N GLU A 37 10.00 5.73 4.86
CA GLU A 37 10.02 4.27 4.83
C GLU A 37 8.69 3.72 4.32
N VAL A 38 8.75 2.69 3.47
CA VAL A 38 7.58 1.93 3.01
C VAL A 38 7.61 0.51 3.54
N ARG A 39 6.47 0.01 3.99
CA ARG A 39 6.24 -1.36 4.48
C ARG A 39 5.10 -1.99 3.68
N PRO A 40 5.36 -2.53 2.48
CA PRO A 40 4.29 -2.99 1.58
C PRO A 40 3.38 -4.07 2.17
N LEU A 41 3.92 -4.90 3.08
CA LEU A 41 3.19 -5.95 3.81
C LEU A 41 2.95 -5.60 5.29
N ARG A 42 3.01 -4.31 5.64
CA ARG A 42 2.90 -3.79 7.03
C ARG A 42 3.90 -4.52 7.96
N GLU A 43 3.43 -5.01 9.11
CA GLU A 43 4.25 -5.68 10.13
C GLU A 43 4.77 -7.07 9.70
N CYS A 44 4.15 -7.68 8.69
CA CYS A 44 4.46 -9.04 8.27
C CYS A 44 5.62 -9.14 7.27
N GLY A 45 6.17 -7.99 6.83
CA GLY A 45 7.22 -7.94 5.81
C GLY A 45 8.40 -7.06 6.18
N GLY A 46 9.26 -6.85 5.19
CA GLY A 46 10.38 -5.90 5.30
C GLY A 46 9.95 -4.46 5.15
N SER A 47 10.88 -3.56 5.44
CA SER A 47 10.76 -2.15 5.13
C SER A 47 11.73 -1.73 4.02
N ILE A 48 11.39 -0.66 3.32
CA ILE A 48 12.13 -0.12 2.19
C ILE A 48 12.37 1.36 2.48
N ASP A 49 13.63 1.77 2.58
CA ASP A 49 14.00 3.18 2.64
C ASP A 49 13.90 3.79 1.23
N ILE A 50 13.01 4.78 1.07
CA ILE A 50 12.77 5.41 -0.24
C ILE A 50 14.05 6.11 -0.74
N LEU A 51 14.87 6.66 0.15
CA LEU A 51 16.09 7.35 -0.22
C LEU A 51 17.11 6.37 -0.82
N GLU A 52 17.20 5.15 -0.30
CA GLU A 52 18.04 4.10 -0.87
C GLU A 52 17.59 3.72 -2.28
N VAL A 53 16.28 3.57 -2.52
CA VAL A 53 15.72 3.28 -3.85
C VAL A 53 16.05 4.39 -4.84
N VAL A 54 15.92 5.65 -4.43
CA VAL A 54 16.24 6.81 -5.26
C VAL A 54 17.74 6.86 -5.60
N ASN A 55 18.60 6.61 -4.62
CA ASN A 55 20.05 6.59 -4.81
C ASN A 55 20.47 5.47 -5.78
N GLU A 56 19.91 4.27 -5.63
CA GLU A 56 20.15 3.14 -6.52
C GLU A 56 19.67 3.44 -7.95
N ALA A 57 18.48 4.04 -8.10
CA ALA A 57 17.97 4.45 -9.41
C ALA A 57 18.90 5.45 -10.11
N ARG A 58 19.45 6.41 -9.35
CA ARG A 58 20.43 7.38 -9.87
C ARG A 58 21.74 6.70 -10.25
N ALA A 59 22.24 5.77 -9.45
CA ALA A 59 23.45 5.00 -9.75
C ALA A 59 23.31 4.16 -11.02
N ARG A 60 22.11 3.66 -11.30
CA ARG A 60 21.75 2.95 -12.56
C ARG A 60 21.54 3.88 -13.76
N GLY A 61 21.65 5.20 -13.58
CA GLY A 61 21.43 6.17 -14.65
C GLY A 61 19.97 6.30 -15.08
N LEU A 62 19.01 5.92 -14.23
CA LEU A 62 17.59 6.12 -14.52
C LEU A 62 17.25 7.61 -14.48
N GLY A 63 16.55 8.09 -15.51
CA GLY A 63 16.12 9.48 -15.61
C GLY A 63 14.96 9.80 -14.67
N PHE A 64 14.92 11.03 -14.14
CA PHE A 64 13.83 11.53 -13.31
C PHE A 64 12.90 12.44 -14.13
N PRO A 65 11.59 12.51 -13.84
CA PRO A 65 10.89 11.92 -12.69
C PRO A 65 10.68 10.40 -12.79
N LEU A 66 10.66 9.70 -11.65
CA LEU A 66 10.41 8.27 -11.54
C LEU A 66 9.12 7.99 -10.75
N VAL A 67 8.46 6.89 -11.10
CA VAL A 67 7.29 6.37 -10.37
C VAL A 67 7.67 5.02 -9.77
N ILE A 68 7.62 4.93 -8.44
CA ILE A 68 7.88 3.69 -7.70
C ILE A 68 6.53 3.05 -7.40
N ARG A 69 6.37 1.76 -7.76
CA ARG A 69 5.15 0.99 -7.49
C ARG A 69 5.45 -0.14 -6.52
N PHE A 70 4.59 -0.31 -5.53
CA PHE A 70 4.68 -1.38 -4.54
C PHE A 70 3.54 -2.38 -4.78
N GLN A 71 3.81 -3.46 -5.52
CA GLN A 71 2.79 -4.46 -5.87
C GLN A 71 2.25 -5.20 -4.65
N ASP A 72 3.13 -5.54 -3.70
CA ASP A 72 2.77 -6.17 -2.42
C ASP A 72 1.73 -5.36 -1.61
N LEU A 73 1.77 -4.03 -1.71
CA LEU A 73 0.78 -3.16 -1.06
C LEU A 73 -0.60 -3.35 -1.68
N LEU A 74 -0.69 -3.47 -3.01
CA LEU A 74 -1.96 -3.73 -3.69
C LEU A 74 -2.56 -5.06 -3.24
N ARG A 75 -1.74 -6.11 -3.17
CA ARG A 75 -2.14 -7.43 -2.65
C ARG A 75 -2.68 -7.32 -1.24
N ASP A 76 -1.92 -6.73 -0.32
CA ASP A 76 -2.33 -6.59 1.07
C ASP A 76 -3.64 -5.78 1.21
N ARG A 77 -3.88 -4.77 0.35
CA ARG A 77 -5.16 -4.05 0.32
C ARG A 77 -6.32 -4.91 -0.17
N VAL A 78 -6.15 -5.70 -1.23
CA VAL A 78 -7.19 -6.62 -1.71
C VAL A 78 -7.53 -7.62 -0.63
N GLU A 79 -6.54 -8.24 0.01
CA GLU A 79 -6.77 -9.19 1.10
C GLU A 79 -7.46 -8.54 2.30
N SER A 80 -6.99 -7.36 2.73
CA SER A 80 -7.52 -6.67 3.90
C SER A 80 -9.01 -6.35 3.75
N VAL A 81 -9.43 -5.88 2.57
CA VAL A 81 -10.85 -5.57 2.31
C VAL A 81 -11.69 -6.85 2.39
N ASN A 82 -11.28 -7.92 1.72
CA ASN A 82 -12.04 -9.16 1.72
C ASN A 82 -12.12 -9.81 3.11
N ARG A 83 -11.00 -9.82 3.86
CA ARG A 83 -10.96 -10.34 5.23
C ARG A 83 -11.82 -9.51 6.18
N ALA A 84 -11.86 -8.19 6.04
CA ALA A 84 -12.73 -7.33 6.84
C ALA A 84 -14.22 -7.69 6.66
N PHE A 85 -14.65 -7.93 5.41
CA PHE A 85 -16.01 -8.38 5.14
C PHE A 85 -16.28 -9.80 5.67
N GLN A 86 -15.34 -10.73 5.52
CA GLN A 86 -15.47 -12.09 6.08
C GLN A 86 -15.62 -12.06 7.61
N SER A 87 -14.81 -11.25 8.31
CA SER A 87 -14.91 -11.07 9.76
C SER A 87 -16.28 -10.55 10.16
N ALA A 88 -16.80 -9.51 9.50
CA ALA A 88 -18.12 -8.98 9.78
C ALA A 88 -19.24 -9.99 9.47
N ILE A 89 -19.16 -10.72 8.35
CA ILE A 89 -20.13 -11.78 8.01
C ILE A 89 -20.20 -12.84 9.11
N SER A 90 -19.03 -13.27 9.61
CA SER A 90 -18.93 -14.23 10.70
C SER A 90 -19.50 -13.69 12.01
N GLU A 91 -19.15 -12.44 12.36
CA GLU A 91 -19.59 -11.78 13.60
C GLU A 91 -21.13 -11.62 13.65
N PHE A 92 -21.73 -11.21 12.53
CA PHE A 92 -23.17 -10.95 12.45
C PHE A 92 -23.99 -12.15 11.94
N GLY A 93 -23.35 -13.29 11.67
CA GLY A 93 -24.01 -14.51 11.23
C GLY A 93 -24.74 -14.39 9.88
N TYR A 94 -24.30 -13.47 9.02
CA TYR A 94 -24.87 -13.25 7.68
C TYR A 94 -24.70 -14.49 6.81
N LYS A 95 -25.68 -14.75 5.92
CA LYS A 95 -25.82 -16.06 5.22
C LYS A 95 -25.27 -16.12 3.80
N SER A 96 -24.69 -15.02 3.32
CA SER A 96 -24.16 -14.95 1.95
C SER A 96 -22.72 -14.42 1.96
N ASP A 97 -22.05 -14.59 0.83
CA ASP A 97 -20.65 -14.17 0.68
C ASP A 97 -20.54 -12.71 0.22
N PHE A 98 -19.42 -12.08 0.58
CA PHE A 98 -18.97 -10.85 -0.04
C PHE A 98 -18.22 -11.16 -1.35
N ARG A 99 -18.52 -10.40 -2.40
CA ARG A 99 -17.83 -10.44 -3.69
C ARG A 99 -17.42 -9.01 -4.07
N GLY A 100 -16.14 -8.69 -3.89
CA GLY A 100 -15.60 -7.40 -4.30
C GLY A 100 -15.34 -7.34 -5.81
N VAL A 101 -15.39 -6.13 -6.37
CA VAL A 101 -15.07 -5.87 -7.78
C VAL A 101 -14.12 -4.68 -7.89
N PHE A 102 -13.09 -4.80 -8.72
CA PHE A 102 -12.19 -3.69 -9.04
C PHE A 102 -12.66 -2.96 -10.30
N PRO A 103 -13.02 -1.67 -10.22
CA PRO A 103 -13.35 -0.87 -11.39
C PRO A 103 -12.08 -0.51 -12.17
N ILE A 104 -11.85 -1.16 -13.32
CA ILE A 104 -10.59 -1.01 -14.08
C ILE A 104 -10.39 0.41 -14.60
N LYS A 105 -11.47 1.19 -14.72
CA LYS A 105 -11.43 2.62 -15.07
C LYS A 105 -10.53 3.46 -14.17
N VAL A 106 -10.28 3.02 -12.93
CA VAL A 106 -9.43 3.73 -11.97
C VAL A 106 -7.94 3.57 -12.31
N ASN A 107 -7.55 2.40 -12.81
CA ASN A 107 -6.18 2.12 -13.23
C ASN A 107 -6.15 0.93 -14.20
N GLN A 108 -5.97 1.22 -15.49
CA GLN A 108 -5.98 0.21 -16.57
C GLN A 108 -4.61 -0.47 -16.79
N LEU A 109 -3.60 -0.21 -15.94
CA LEU A 109 -2.29 -0.82 -16.13
C LEU A 109 -2.35 -2.32 -15.89
N ARG A 110 -1.89 -3.09 -16.89
CA ARG A 110 -1.88 -4.56 -16.86
C ARG A 110 -1.26 -5.13 -15.58
N GLU A 111 -0.10 -4.61 -15.19
CA GLU A 111 0.61 -5.02 -13.97
C GLU A 111 -0.22 -4.83 -12.68
N VAL A 112 -1.08 -3.82 -12.62
CA VAL A 112 -1.97 -3.57 -11.47
C VAL A 112 -3.15 -4.53 -11.50
N ILE A 113 -3.75 -4.72 -12.69
CA ILE A 113 -4.88 -5.62 -12.87
C ILE A 113 -4.47 -7.06 -12.58
N GLU A 114 -3.33 -7.52 -13.11
CA GLU A 114 -2.80 -8.87 -12.87
C GLU A 114 -2.59 -9.12 -11.37
N GLU A 115 -1.99 -8.18 -10.64
CA GLU A 115 -1.78 -8.31 -9.20
C GLU A 115 -3.10 -8.36 -8.42
N ILE A 116 -4.08 -7.52 -8.79
CA ILE A 116 -5.40 -7.50 -8.14
C ILE A 116 -6.16 -8.81 -8.39
N VAL A 117 -6.14 -9.32 -9.61
CA VAL A 117 -6.81 -10.57 -9.98
C VAL A 117 -6.17 -11.76 -9.25
N ASP A 118 -4.85 -11.83 -9.21
CA ASP A 118 -4.12 -12.87 -8.50
C ASP A 118 -4.42 -12.85 -6.99
N ALA A 119 -4.24 -11.69 -6.34
CA ALA A 119 -4.54 -11.53 -4.91
C ALA A 119 -6.01 -11.80 -4.57
N GLY A 120 -6.91 -11.46 -5.49
CA GLY A 120 -8.35 -11.57 -5.34
C GLY A 120 -8.93 -12.95 -5.65
N GLN A 121 -8.16 -13.86 -6.27
CA GLN A 121 -8.66 -15.14 -6.76
C GLN A 121 -9.29 -15.99 -5.64
N GLN A 122 -8.64 -16.06 -4.48
CA GLN A 122 -9.13 -16.79 -3.30
C GLN A 122 -10.45 -16.24 -2.74
N PHE A 123 -10.81 -15.00 -3.07
CA PHE A 123 -12.05 -14.34 -2.63
C PHE A 123 -13.13 -14.29 -3.72
N HIS A 124 -12.83 -14.81 -4.91
CA HIS A 124 -13.63 -14.61 -6.14
C HIS A 124 -13.87 -13.12 -6.42
N PHE A 125 -12.81 -12.32 -6.30
CA PHE A 125 -12.82 -10.90 -6.61
C PHE A 125 -12.92 -10.69 -8.12
N GLY A 126 -13.82 -9.81 -8.56
CA GLY A 126 -14.09 -9.56 -9.98
C GLY A 126 -13.49 -8.26 -10.49
N LEU A 127 -13.69 -8.00 -11.79
CA LEU A 127 -13.41 -6.74 -12.45
C LEU A 127 -14.71 -6.10 -12.92
N GLU A 128 -14.81 -4.77 -12.81
CA GLU A 128 -15.89 -3.97 -13.43
C GLU A 128 -15.32 -3.21 -14.63
N ALA A 129 -15.96 -3.38 -15.78
CA ALA A 129 -15.72 -2.61 -16.98
C ALA A 129 -16.94 -1.72 -17.26
N GLY A 130 -16.72 -0.42 -17.45
CA GLY A 130 -17.76 0.58 -17.71
C GLY A 130 -17.92 0.90 -19.20
N SER A 131 -17.07 0.36 -20.08
CA SER A 131 -17.09 0.64 -21.52
C SER A 131 -16.64 -0.56 -22.37
N LYS A 132 -16.97 -0.53 -23.68
CA LYS A 132 -16.53 -1.57 -24.63
C LYS A 132 -15.00 -1.71 -24.71
N PRO A 133 -14.21 -0.62 -24.76
CA PRO A 133 -12.75 -0.74 -24.72
C PRO A 133 -12.25 -1.40 -23.43
N GLU A 134 -12.83 -1.06 -22.27
CA GLU A 134 -12.46 -1.65 -20.98
C GLU A 134 -12.79 -3.15 -20.92
N LEU A 135 -13.90 -3.60 -21.52
CA LEU A 135 -14.25 -5.02 -21.56
C LEU A 135 -13.28 -5.88 -22.39
N ILE A 136 -12.62 -5.28 -23.39
CA ILE A 136 -11.71 -5.98 -24.31
C ILE A 136 -10.26 -5.97 -23.79
N ALA A 137 -9.94 -5.06 -22.87
CA ALA A 137 -8.59 -4.76 -22.40
C ALA A 137 -7.89 -5.92 -21.69
#